data_AF-A0A2L0VU16-F1
#
_entry.id   AF-A0A2L0VU16-F1
#
_cell.length_a   1.000
_cell.length_b   1.000
_cell.length_c   1.000
_cell.angle_alpha   90.00
_cell.angle_beta   90.00
_cell.angle_gamma   90.00
#
_symmetry.space_group_name_H-M   'P 1'
#
loop_
_entity.id
_entity.type
_entity.pdbx_description
1 polymer ?
#
loop_
_entity_poly.entity_id
_entity_poly.type
_entity_poly.pdbx_seq_one_letter_code
_entity_poly.pdbx_strand_id
1 'polypeptide(L)'
;MAMLLNKPTAGARLTMSWNFAERLVNLAVQRANKEGTYWIGAVAGTPLVQHLMTQQGTAFLRINGRLEGEASLANAPAVLRSSLRSCVRF
;
A
#
# COMPACT_ATOMS: atom_id res chain seq x y z
N MET A 1 -31.11 23.50 -15.71
CA MET A 1 -30.44 22.85 -14.55
C MET A 1 -29.30 22.03 -15.11
N ALA A 2 -28.06 22.47 -14.93
CA ALA A 2 -26.89 21.74 -15.43
C ALA A 2 -26.44 20.74 -14.36
N MET A 3 -26.60 19.45 -14.63
CA MET A 3 -25.94 18.42 -13.84
C MET A 3 -24.44 18.50 -14.12
N LEU A 4 -23.64 18.87 -13.11
CA LEU A 4 -22.21 18.61 -13.14
C LEU A 4 -22.02 17.09 -13.17
N LEU A 5 -21.84 16.52 -14.37
CA LEU A 5 -21.19 15.23 -14.52
C LEU A 5 -19.73 15.42 -14.08
N ASN A 6 -19.50 15.37 -12.76
CA ASN A 6 -18.18 15.22 -12.21
C ASN A 6 -17.75 13.77 -12.48
N LYS A 7 -17.47 13.45 -13.75
CA LYS A 7 -16.84 12.19 -14.14
C LYS A 7 -15.55 12.13 -13.32
N PRO A 8 -15.36 11.13 -12.44
CA PRO A 8 -14.09 10.97 -11.77
C PRO A 8 -13.05 10.88 -12.89
N THR A 9 -12.18 11.88 -12.99
CA THR A 9 -10.97 11.75 -13.80
C THR A 9 -10.33 10.47 -13.30
N ALA A 10 -10.15 9.48 -14.17
CA ALA A 10 -9.49 8.24 -13.79
C ALA A 10 -8.14 8.64 -13.19
N GLY A 11 -8.06 8.68 -11.87
CA GLY A 11 -6.87 9.16 -11.18
C GLY A 11 -5.73 8.28 -11.65
N ALA A 12 -4.61 8.90 -12.05
CA ALA A 12 -3.44 8.17 -12.51
C ALA A 12 -3.18 7.00 -11.54
N ARG A 13 -3.39 5.76 -12.03
CA ARG A 13 -3.13 4.56 -11.25
C ARG A 13 -1.62 4.49 -11.10
N LEU A 14 -1.15 4.52 -9.86
CA LEU A 14 0.26 4.33 -9.55
C LEU A 14 0.46 2.90 -9.06
N THR A 15 1.68 2.40 -9.22
CA THR A 15 2.09 1.15 -8.57
C THR A 15 2.95 1.49 -7.37
N MET A 16 2.48 1.16 -6.18
CA MET A 16 3.29 1.17 -4.97
C MET A 16 3.83 -0.23 -4.74
N SER A 17 5.15 -0.38 -4.64
CA SER A 17 5.78 -1.67 -4.40
C SER A 17 6.45 -1.71 -3.04
N TRP A 18 6.23 -2.79 -2.30
CA TRP A 18 7.00 -3.15 -1.12
C TRP A 18 8.05 -4.19 -1.52
N ASN A 19 9.32 -3.87 -1.33
CA ASN A 19 10.44 -4.75 -1.65
C ASN A 19 11.06 -5.31 -0.37
N PHE A 20 10.83 -6.60 -0.13
CA PHE A 20 11.39 -7.39 0.97
C PHE A 20 12.57 -8.21 0.45
N ALA A 21 13.76 -7.61 0.37
CA ALA A 21 14.97 -8.22 -0.21
C ALA A 21 14.74 -8.81 -1.62
N GLU A 22 14.41 -10.10 -1.72
CA GLU A 22 14.15 -10.82 -2.97
C GLU A 22 12.66 -10.89 -3.37
N ARG A 23 11.75 -10.36 -2.54
CA ARG A 23 10.30 -10.46 -2.75
C ARG A 23 9.68 -9.10 -2.96
N LEU A 24 9.05 -8.91 -4.13
CA LEU A 24 8.36 -7.67 -4.47
C LEU A 24 6.84 -7.86 -4.40
N VAL A 25 6.15 -7.00 -3.65
CA VAL A 25 4.69 -6.94 -3.60
C VAL A 25 4.21 -5.65 -4.26
N ASN A 26 3.50 -5.76 -5.37
CA ASN A 26 2.95 -4.62 -6.10
C ASN A 26 1.51 -4.36 -5.69
N LEU A 27 1.20 -3.12 -5.34
CA LEU A 27 -0.13 -2.64 -5.00
C LEU A 27 -0.54 -1.58 -6.03
N ALA A 28 -1.71 -1.77 -6.63
CA ALA A 28 -2.34 -0.70 -7.40
C ALA A 28 -2.90 0.33 -6.40
N VAL A 29 -2.45 1.57 -6.51
CA VAL A 29 -2.97 2.68 -5.71
C VAL A 29 -3.62 3.71 -6.62
N GLN A 30 -4.69 4.32 -6.13
CA GLN A 30 -5.41 5.38 -6.83
C GLN A 30 -5.46 6.62 -5.96
N ARG A 31 -5.46 7.78 -6.61
CA ARG A 31 -5.61 9.07 -5.95
C ARG A 31 -6.93 9.10 -5.16
N ALA A 32 -6.86 9.47 -3.89
CA ALA A 32 -7.99 9.48 -2.97
C ALA A 32 -8.48 10.91 -2.63
N ASN A 33 -7.81 11.94 -3.15
CA ASN A 33 -8.23 13.34 -2.99
C ASN A 33 -7.96 14.19 -4.25
N LYS A 34 -8.53 15.39 -4.34
CA LYS A 34 -8.39 16.26 -5.52
C LYS A 34 -7.07 17.04 -5.55
N GLU A 35 -6.39 17.10 -4.41
CA GLU A 35 -5.14 17.82 -4.18
C GLU A 35 -3.95 16.96 -4.58
N GLY A 36 -4.08 15.63 -4.57
CA GLY A 36 -2.99 14.73 -4.98
C GLY A 36 -1.93 14.65 -3.92
N THR A 37 -2.38 14.56 -2.68
CA THR A 37 -1.54 14.36 -1.50
C THR A 37 -1.88 13.05 -0.79
N TYR A 38 -2.94 12.37 -1.22
CA TYR A 38 -3.40 11.12 -0.64
C TYR A 38 -3.75 10.10 -1.73
N TRP A 39 -3.26 8.87 -1.53
CA TRP A 39 -3.52 7.71 -2.38
C TRP A 39 -3.93 6.53 -1.53
N ILE A 40 -4.80 5.68 -2.07
CA ILE A 40 -5.32 4.50 -1.40
C ILE A 40 -5.20 3.29 -2.32
N GLY A 41 -4.86 2.14 -1.76
CA GLY A 41 -4.84 0.85 -2.45
C GLY A 41 -5.36 -0.24 -1.53
N ALA A 42 -5.90 -1.31 -2.13
CA ALA A 42 -6.35 -2.48 -1.39
C ALA A 42 -5.18 -3.43 -1.15
N VAL A 43 -5.09 -3.97 0.07
CA VAL A 43 -4.07 -4.98 0.45
C VAL A 43 -4.66 -6.40 0.53
N ALA A 44 -5.99 -6.52 0.52
CA ALA A 44 -6.68 -7.81 0.55
C ALA A 44 -6.32 -8.65 -0.69
N GLY A 45 -6.06 -9.94 -0.49
CA GLY A 45 -5.62 -10.86 -1.56
C GLY A 45 -4.16 -10.69 -2.00
N THR A 46 -3.42 -9.74 -1.40
CA THR A 46 -1.98 -9.57 -1.67
C THR A 46 -1.16 -10.27 -0.59
N PRO A 47 0.07 -10.73 -0.88
CA PRO A 47 0.95 -11.34 0.10
C PRO A 47 1.58 -10.31 1.07
N LEU A 48 1.19 -9.03 1.00
CA LEU A 48 1.80 -7.96 1.80
C LEU A 48 1.72 -8.24 3.30
N VAL A 49 0.54 -8.56 3.81
CA VAL A 49 0.34 -8.78 5.25
C VAL A 49 1.17 -9.98 5.71
N GLN A 50 1.21 -11.07 4.93
CA GLN A 50 2.03 -12.24 5.24
C GLN A 50 3.53 -11.89 5.29
N HIS A 51 4.01 -11.06 4.36
CA HIS A 51 5.42 -10.64 4.38
C HIS A 51 5.74 -9.76 5.56
N LEU A 52 4.88 -8.78 5.90
CA LEU A 52 5.09 -7.95 7.09
C LEU A 52 5.02 -8.76 8.40
N MET A 53 4.32 -9.90 8.42
CA MET A 53 4.24 -10.80 9.58
C MET A 53 5.46 -11.71 9.74
N THR A 54 6.25 -11.92 8.69
CA THR A 54 7.31 -12.95 8.66
C THR A 54 8.70 -12.42 8.37
N GLN A 55 8.80 -11.30 7.63
CA GLN A 55 10.06 -10.69 7.26
C GLN A 55 10.56 -9.78 8.38
N GLN A 56 11.88 -9.62 8.44
CA GLN A 56 12.58 -8.79 9.42
C GLN A 56 13.49 -7.79 8.69
N GLY A 57 14.05 -6.83 9.43
CA GLY A 57 14.93 -5.80 8.86
C GLY A 57 14.12 -4.67 8.23
N THR A 58 14.39 -4.37 6.96
CA THR A 58 13.83 -3.21 6.26
C THR A 58 13.16 -3.63 4.96
N ALA A 59 12.01 -3.04 4.66
CA ALA A 59 11.38 -3.10 3.35
C ALA A 59 11.61 -1.79 2.60
N PHE A 60 11.91 -1.85 1.31
CA PHE A 60 12.05 -0.65 0.48
C PHE A 60 10.74 -0.33 -0.23
N LEU A 61 10.37 0.95 -0.24
CA LEU A 61 9.16 1.45 -0.86
C LEU A 61 9.50 2.04 -2.23
N ARG A 62 8.76 1.62 -3.25
CA ARG A 62 8.90 2.12 -4.60
C ARG A 62 7.58 2.66 -5.12
N ILE A 63 7.62 3.75 -5.87
CA ILE A 63 6.47 4.29 -6.60
C ILE A 63 6.82 4.28 -8.08
N ASN A 64 6.00 3.61 -8.88
CA ASN A 64 6.23 3.41 -10.31
C ASN A 64 7.66 2.92 -10.64
N GLY A 65 8.17 2.01 -9.80
CA GLY A 65 9.50 1.42 -9.96
C GLY A 65 10.66 2.27 -9.42
N ARG A 66 10.45 3.56 -9.11
CA ARG A 66 11.48 4.40 -8.48
C ARG A 66 11.54 4.15 -6.98
N LEU A 67 12.74 4.08 -6.39
CA LEU A 67 12.93 3.99 -4.96
C LEU A 67 12.57 5.34 -4.30
N GLU A 68 11.62 5.32 -3.37
CA GLU A 68 11.11 6.53 -2.70
C GLU A 68 11.38 6.51 -1.19
N GLY A 69 11.67 5.35 -0.60
CA GLY A 69 12.01 5.28 0.81
C GLY A 69 12.15 3.86 1.35
N GLU A 70 12.15 3.77 2.67
CA GLU A 70 12.34 2.53 3.41
C GLU A 70 11.45 2.49 4.66
N ALA A 71 11.08 1.28 5.07
CA ALA A 71 10.26 1.02 6.24
C ALA A 71 10.93 -0.04 7.11
N SER A 72 11.25 0.31 8.36
CA SER A 72 11.69 -0.66 9.35
C SER A 72 10.56 -1.63 9.68
N LEU A 73 10.87 -2.92 9.70
CA LEU A 73 9.96 -4.01 10.06
C LEU A 73 10.08 -4.39 11.54
N ALA A 74 10.81 -3.60 12.34
CA ALA A 74 10.91 -3.82 13.77
C ALA A 74 9.51 -3.85 14.41
N ASN A 75 9.22 -4.93 15.14
CA ASN A 75 7.93 -5.15 15.81
C ASN A 75 6.69 -5.19 14.88
N ALA A 76 6.87 -5.31 13.56
CA ALA A 76 5.75 -5.31 12.61
C ALA A 76 4.69 -6.38 12.90
N PRO A 77 5.03 -7.64 13.28
CA PRO A 77 4.02 -8.65 13.56
C PRO A 77 3.13 -8.32 14.78
N ALA A 78 3.67 -7.66 15.80
CA ALA A 78 2.87 -7.29 16.98
C ALA A 78 1.89 -6.15 16.63
N VAL A 79 2.38 -5.13 15.91
CA VAL A 79 1.57 -3.98 15.47
C VAL A 79 0.47 -4.41 14.50
N LEU A 80 0.76 -5.34 13.59
CA LEU A 80 -0.25 -5.85 12.66
C LEU A 80 -1.33 -6.64 13.37
N ARG A 81 -0.95 -7.54 14.29
CA ARG A 81 -1.93 -8.30 15.09
C ARG A 81 -2.85 -7.38 15.89
N SER A 82 -2.34 -6.29 16.46
CA SER A 82 -3.17 -5.35 17.22
C SER A 82 -4.05 -4.48 16.32
N SER A 83 -3.50 -3.99 15.21
CA SER A 83 -4.15 -3.00 14.34
C SER A 83 -5.13 -3.60 13.35
N LEU A 84 -4.89 -4.83 12.89
CA LEU A 84 -5.69 -5.50 11.86
C LEU A 84 -6.47 -6.71 12.39
N ARG A 85 -6.57 -6.89 13.73
CA ARG A 85 -7.27 -8.03 14.35
C ARG A 85 -8.68 -8.29 13.82
N SER A 86 -9.39 -7.24 13.39
CA SER A 86 -10.76 -7.32 12.86
C SER A 86 -10.81 -7.46 11.34
N CYS A 87 -9.68 -7.32 10.65
CA CYS A 87 -9.60 -7.25 9.19
C CYS A 87 -8.90 -8.46 8.58
N VAL A 88 -8.01 -9.10 9.33
CA VAL A 88 -7.19 -10.22 8.85
C VAL A 88 -7.18 -11.32 9.90
N ARG A 89 -7.37 -12.56 9.45
CA ARG A 89 -7.12 -13.75 10.26
C ARG A 89 -5.67 -14.17 10.03
N PHE A 90 -4.86 -14.11 11.07
CA PHE A 90 -3.43 -14.44 11.06
C PHE A 90 -3.17 -15.93 11.22
#